data_AF-A0A7U3SPA5-F1
#
_entry.id   AF-A0A7U3SPA5-F1
#
_cell.length_a   1.000
_cell.length_b   1.000
_cell.length_c   1.000
_cell.angle_alpha   90.00
_cell.angle_beta   90.00
_cell.angle_gamma   90.00
#
_symmetry.space_group_name_H-M   'P 1'
#
loop_
_entity.id
_entity.type
_entity.pdbx_description
1 polymer ?
#
loop_
_entity_poly.entity_id
_entity_poly.type
_entity_poly.pdbx_seq_one_letter_code
_entity_poly.pdbx_strand_id
1 'polypeptide(L)'
;MKSKYIIVAILTALIYTSCKKDNKEYDLDLPPDITSLSVSKGDTSVFLKWNAVPTAHSYLIVRGRKVIAENLKEPQYEDALGPDTLVEYRVYAVNKDNWRSYNYASDSGFVAIPKGVLPRPPLAEASTEDYKYCTLTWSNGRFATAYNIFKNGVLIGDNVQGNTFIDKKASTSLTEYRIYAVNHSGVSLTYTKVMGVKPYYYQATFDSDEVGFEYIPWTFRAKNIAYYTEGGPTVTNTESYAGGKSLKVTNGKIQLLCDWGGVTEKGRYKISVMVKKAQGGFWMVPSFSGAQHISAGSEWTKFEVETPLLNKGGTFSLKIEPYGNGSAFIDNWSIEYVGSE
;
A
#
# COMPACT_ATOMS: atom_id res chain seq x y z
N MET A 1 -66.24 42.33 -58.93
CA MET A 1 -65.49 42.71 -60.14
C MET A 1 -64.01 42.80 -59.80
N LYS A 2 -63.16 42.41 -60.75
CA LYS A 2 -61.70 42.28 -60.64
C LYS A 2 -60.98 43.58 -60.25
N SER A 3 -59.74 43.38 -59.78
CA SER A 3 -58.52 44.18 -60.06
C SER A 3 -58.10 45.21 -59.00
N LYS A 4 -56.84 45.37 -58.57
CA LYS A 4 -55.52 44.68 -58.67
C LYS A 4 -54.52 45.57 -57.89
N TYR A 5 -53.64 44.97 -57.06
CA TYR A 5 -52.30 45.41 -56.57
C TYR A 5 -52.10 46.83 -55.97
N ILE A 6 -51.48 47.02 -54.79
CA ILE A 6 -50.01 47.11 -54.49
C ILE A 6 -49.95 47.30 -52.93
N ILE A 7 -49.46 46.42 -52.02
CA ILE A 7 -48.09 45.96 -51.63
C ILE A 7 -47.08 47.13 -51.46
N VAL A 8 -46.44 47.48 -50.34
CA VAL A 8 -46.15 46.87 -49.02
C VAL A 8 -45.46 47.92 -48.12
N ALA A 9 -45.46 47.65 -46.80
CA ALA A 9 -44.52 48.10 -45.76
C ALA A 9 -44.53 49.56 -45.27
N ILE A 10 -45.27 49.79 -44.17
CA ILE A 10 -44.89 50.76 -43.13
C ILE A 10 -45.14 50.09 -41.77
N LEU A 11 -44.09 49.55 -41.14
CA LEU A 11 -43.99 49.38 -39.67
C LEU A 11 -42.62 48.80 -39.27
N THR A 12 -41.54 49.47 -39.67
CA THR A 12 -40.20 49.31 -39.08
C THR A 12 -39.54 50.68 -38.98
N ALA A 13 -40.08 51.57 -38.15
CA ALA A 13 -39.51 52.88 -37.87
C ALA A 13 -39.51 53.19 -36.36
N LEU A 14 -39.15 52.20 -35.54
CA LEU A 14 -38.85 52.42 -34.11
C LEU A 14 -37.71 51.55 -33.56
N ILE A 15 -36.95 50.87 -34.44
CA ILE A 15 -35.75 50.12 -34.05
C ILE A 15 -34.68 50.39 -35.10
N TYR A 16 -34.20 51.64 -35.26
CA TYR A 16 -32.95 51.89 -36.00
C TYR A 16 -32.34 53.27 -35.75
N THR A 17 -32.46 53.83 -34.54
CA THR A 17 -31.73 55.05 -34.18
C THR A 17 -31.36 55.08 -32.69
N SER A 18 -30.51 54.13 -32.27
CA SER A 18 -29.62 54.35 -31.12
C SER A 18 -28.31 53.53 -31.19
N CYS A 19 -27.95 53.01 -32.36
CA CYS A 19 -26.64 52.42 -32.60
C CYS A 19 -25.84 53.33 -33.54
N LYS A 20 -25.47 54.51 -33.05
CA LYS A 20 -24.28 55.30 -33.44
C LYS A 20 -24.38 56.72 -32.86
N LYS A 21 -23.34 57.10 -32.10
CA LYS A 21 -23.14 58.28 -31.21
C LYS A 21 -23.69 58.08 -29.81
N ASP A 22 -22.92 57.98 -28.72
CA ASP A 22 -21.50 58.20 -28.48
C ASP A 22 -21.05 57.20 -27.39
N ASN A 23 -20.25 56.19 -27.72
CA ASN A 23 -19.63 55.33 -26.69
C ASN A 23 -18.21 55.83 -26.43
N LYS A 24 -18.08 56.89 -25.63
CA LYS A 24 -16.81 57.33 -25.03
C LYS A 24 -16.75 57.02 -23.52
N GLU A 25 -17.53 56.05 -23.03
CA GLU A 25 -17.63 55.80 -21.58
C GLU A 25 -17.69 54.32 -21.16
N TYR A 26 -17.32 53.38 -22.05
CA TYR A 26 -17.11 51.97 -21.69
C TYR A 26 -15.85 51.39 -22.38
N ASP A 27 -14.80 52.20 -22.55
CA ASP A 27 -13.47 51.64 -22.76
C ASP A 27 -12.89 51.33 -21.39
N LEU A 28 -12.87 50.05 -21.02
CA LEU A 28 -12.46 49.61 -19.68
C LEU A 28 -10.96 49.79 -19.41
N ASP A 29 -10.20 50.31 -20.38
CA ASP A 29 -8.74 50.54 -20.33
C ASP A 29 -8.01 49.36 -19.68
N LEU A 30 -8.33 48.15 -20.16
CA LEU A 30 -7.82 46.92 -19.57
C LEU A 30 -6.30 46.89 -19.72
N PRO A 31 -5.55 46.57 -18.65
CA PRO A 31 -4.11 46.38 -18.77
C PRO A 31 -3.77 45.27 -19.78
N PRO A 32 -2.67 45.40 -20.53
CA PRO A 32 -2.12 44.31 -21.31
C PRO A 32 -1.86 43.04 -20.47
N ASP A 33 -1.81 41.91 -21.15
CA ASP A 33 -1.47 40.63 -20.53
C ASP A 33 -0.05 40.63 -19.99
N ILE A 34 0.15 39.95 -18.86
CA ILE A 34 1.47 39.78 -18.25
C ILE A 34 2.31 38.80 -19.08
N THR A 35 3.59 39.09 -19.23
CA THR A 35 4.56 38.24 -19.93
C THR A 35 5.69 37.80 -19.00
N SER A 36 6.34 36.69 -19.36
CA SER A 36 7.52 36.15 -18.67
C SER A 36 7.32 35.91 -17.16
N LEU A 37 6.14 35.43 -16.75
CA LEU A 37 5.98 34.93 -15.39
C LEU A 37 6.91 33.74 -15.18
N SER A 38 7.70 33.82 -14.12
CA SER A 38 8.56 32.75 -13.64
C SER A 38 8.25 32.52 -12.16
N VAL A 39 8.05 31.26 -11.82
CA VAL A 39 7.84 30.80 -10.45
C VAL A 39 9.06 29.99 -10.04
N SER A 40 9.78 30.46 -9.03
CA SER A 40 10.95 29.78 -8.49
C SER A 40 10.72 29.36 -7.04
N LYS A 41 11.26 28.20 -6.68
CA LYS A 41 11.13 27.64 -5.34
C LYS A 41 12.19 28.24 -4.41
N GLY A 42 11.76 28.64 -3.22
CA GLY A 42 12.61 28.91 -2.05
C GLY A 42 12.42 27.85 -0.98
N ASP A 43 13.21 27.94 0.10
CA ASP A 43 13.16 26.98 1.21
C ASP A 43 11.79 26.93 1.90
N THR A 44 11.21 28.09 2.23
CA THR A 44 9.87 28.21 2.86
C THR A 44 8.88 29.02 2.03
N SER A 45 9.35 29.58 0.91
CA SER A 45 8.62 30.55 0.11
C SER A 45 8.58 30.14 -1.35
N VAL A 46 7.62 30.69 -2.09
CA VAL A 46 7.62 30.64 -3.56
C VAL A 46 7.79 32.07 -4.08
N PHE A 47 8.73 32.27 -4.99
CA PHE A 47 9.04 33.57 -5.56
C PHE A 47 8.48 33.67 -6.98
N LEU A 48 7.64 34.68 -7.19
CA LEU A 48 7.05 35.00 -8.48
C LEU A 48 7.73 36.25 -9.02
N LYS A 49 8.10 36.22 -10.30
CA LYS A 49 8.62 37.40 -11.02
C LYS A 49 8.06 37.43 -12.43
N TRP A 50 7.65 38.61 -12.88
CA TRP A 50 7.11 38.84 -14.21
C TRP A 50 7.58 40.18 -14.79
N ASN A 51 7.27 40.44 -16.07
CA ASN A 51 7.55 41.74 -16.68
C ASN A 51 6.52 42.78 -16.21
N ALA A 52 6.98 43.98 -15.83
CA ALA A 52 6.10 45.08 -15.46
C ALA A 52 5.18 45.47 -16.63
N VAL A 53 3.91 45.73 -16.32
CA VAL A 53 2.91 46.21 -17.27
C VAL A 53 2.75 47.73 -17.07
N PRO A 54 3.16 48.59 -18.02
CA PRO A 54 3.21 50.04 -17.81
C PRO A 54 1.87 50.71 -17.46
N THR A 55 0.75 50.16 -17.93
CA THR A 55 -0.60 50.68 -17.64
C THR A 55 -1.24 50.04 -16.41
N ALA A 56 -0.56 49.08 -15.77
CA ALA A 56 -1.07 48.47 -14.55
C ALA A 56 -0.89 49.42 -13.37
N HIS A 57 -1.98 49.65 -12.64
CA HIS A 57 -1.95 50.30 -11.34
C HIS A 57 -1.51 49.34 -10.24
N SER A 58 -1.81 48.04 -10.36
CA SER A 58 -1.37 47.01 -9.43
C SER A 58 -1.44 45.60 -10.03
N TYR A 59 -1.05 44.59 -9.25
CA TYR A 59 -1.17 43.18 -9.59
C TYR A 59 -1.97 42.39 -8.54
N LEU A 60 -2.56 41.30 -9.01
CA LEU A 60 -3.34 40.33 -8.24
C LEU A 60 -2.75 38.94 -8.42
N ILE A 61 -2.53 38.21 -7.32
CA ILE A 61 -2.01 36.85 -7.32
C ILE A 61 -3.08 35.87 -6.86
N VAL A 62 -3.31 34.84 -7.67
CA VAL A 62 -4.20 33.72 -7.36
C VAL A 62 -3.36 32.45 -7.29
N ARG A 63 -3.52 31.68 -6.21
CA ARG A 63 -2.93 30.34 -6.05
C ARG A 63 -4.05 29.31 -6.07
N GLY A 64 -4.04 28.43 -7.06
CA GLY A 64 -5.14 27.50 -7.35
C GLY A 64 -6.46 28.23 -7.60
N ARG A 65 -7.31 28.34 -6.57
CA ARG A 65 -8.62 29.06 -6.64
C ARG A 65 -8.75 30.20 -5.62
N LYS A 66 -7.69 30.50 -4.86
CA LYS A 66 -7.72 31.50 -3.80
C LYS A 66 -6.85 32.69 -4.17
N VAL A 67 -7.38 33.89 -3.99
CA VAL A 67 -6.59 35.13 -4.02
C VAL A 67 -5.66 35.15 -2.80
N ILE A 68 -4.36 35.33 -3.02
CA ILE A 68 -3.35 35.34 -1.95
C ILE A 68 -2.70 36.70 -1.77
N ALA A 69 -2.76 37.59 -2.76
CA ALA A 69 -2.28 38.96 -2.68
C ALA A 69 -2.99 39.86 -3.70
N GLU A 70 -3.26 41.12 -3.31
CA GLU A 70 -3.90 42.14 -4.14
C GLU A 70 -3.15 43.47 -3.98
N ASN A 71 -3.40 44.42 -4.89
CA ASN A 71 -2.85 45.79 -4.85
C ASN A 71 -1.31 45.86 -4.88
N LEU A 72 -0.63 44.82 -5.36
CA LEU A 72 0.83 44.78 -5.47
C LEU A 72 1.32 45.82 -6.49
N LYS A 73 2.35 46.59 -6.14
CA LYS A 73 2.92 47.61 -7.04
C LYS A 73 4.13 47.12 -7.81
N GLU A 74 4.89 46.22 -7.21
CA GLU A 74 6.09 45.66 -7.80
C GLU A 74 5.77 44.44 -8.70
N PRO A 75 6.51 44.22 -9.79
CA PRO A 75 6.33 43.08 -10.70
C PRO A 75 6.96 41.78 -10.15
N GLN A 76 6.86 41.59 -8.83
CA GLN A 76 7.38 40.44 -8.09
C GLN A 76 6.55 40.23 -6.83
N TYR A 77 6.50 38.99 -6.37
CA TYR A 77 5.82 38.62 -5.13
C TYR A 77 6.50 37.44 -4.45
N GLU A 78 6.67 37.52 -3.14
CA GLU A 78 7.08 36.40 -2.31
C GLU A 78 5.85 35.82 -1.58
N ASP A 79 5.51 34.58 -1.91
CA ASP A 79 4.55 33.78 -1.15
C ASP A 79 5.28 33.10 0.01
N ALA A 80 5.39 33.80 1.15
CA ALA A 80 6.06 33.30 2.36
C ALA A 80 5.36 32.07 3.00
N LEU A 81 4.16 31.71 2.53
CA LEU A 81 3.40 30.53 2.96
C LEU A 81 3.12 29.62 1.78
N GLY A 82 4.14 29.35 0.96
CA GLY A 82 4.05 28.55 -0.26
C GLY A 82 3.48 27.14 -0.03
N PRO A 83 2.85 26.54 -1.05
CA PRO A 83 2.27 25.21 -0.96
C PRO A 83 3.37 24.14 -0.90
N ASP A 84 3.10 23.06 -0.19
CA ASP A 84 3.98 21.88 -0.07
C ASP A 84 3.81 20.87 -1.19
N THR A 85 2.91 21.15 -2.13
CA THR A 85 2.69 20.40 -3.37
C THR A 85 2.69 21.37 -4.55
N LEU A 86 2.98 20.88 -5.75
CA LEU A 86 2.98 21.69 -6.97
C LEU A 86 1.59 22.29 -7.21
N VAL A 87 1.50 23.61 -7.18
CA VAL A 87 0.25 24.35 -7.42
C VAL A 87 0.50 25.46 -8.45
N GLU A 88 -0.50 25.69 -9.30
CA GLU A 88 -0.49 26.78 -10.27
C GLU A 88 -0.68 28.14 -9.57
N TYR A 89 0.17 29.09 -9.96
CA TYR A 89 0.02 30.51 -9.67
C TYR A 89 -0.46 31.23 -10.92
N ARG A 90 -1.35 32.20 -10.73
CA ARG A 90 -1.84 33.10 -11.78
C ARG A 90 -1.64 34.54 -11.35
N VAL A 91 -1.16 35.37 -12.27
CA VAL A 91 -0.98 36.81 -12.04
C VAL A 91 -1.84 37.58 -13.03
N TYR A 92 -2.61 38.54 -12.52
CA TYR A 92 -3.36 39.51 -13.32
C TYR A 92 -2.79 40.91 -13.10
N ALA A 93 -2.74 41.71 -14.16
CA ALA A 93 -2.52 43.15 -14.07
C ALA A 93 -3.87 43.82 -13.80
N VAL A 94 -3.88 44.90 -13.03
CA VAL A 94 -5.09 45.62 -12.59
C VAL A 94 -4.90 47.11 -12.83
N ASN A 95 -5.85 47.78 -13.50
CA ASN A 95 -5.80 49.23 -13.74
C ASN A 95 -6.32 50.03 -12.52
N LYS A 96 -6.29 51.37 -12.64
CA LYS A 96 -6.73 52.30 -11.58
C LYS A 96 -8.22 52.18 -11.24
N ASP A 97 -9.01 51.68 -12.18
CA ASP A 97 -10.46 51.48 -12.07
C ASP A 97 -10.82 50.05 -11.63
N ASN A 98 -9.80 49.28 -11.19
CA ASN A 98 -9.89 47.92 -10.66
C ASN A 98 -10.31 46.84 -11.68
N TRP A 99 -10.15 47.11 -12.97
CA TRP A 99 -10.33 46.12 -14.03
C TRP A 99 -9.05 45.32 -14.26
N ARG A 100 -9.21 44.00 -14.42
CA ARG A 100 -8.12 43.05 -14.63
C ARG A 100 -7.79 42.91 -16.11
N SER A 101 -6.54 42.54 -16.42
CA SER A 101 -6.17 42.03 -17.75
C SER A 101 -7.10 40.89 -18.17
N TYR A 102 -7.35 40.77 -19.48
CA TYR A 102 -8.26 39.76 -20.02
C TYR A 102 -7.73 38.34 -19.76
N ASN A 103 -6.43 38.13 -19.96
CA ASN A 103 -5.76 36.88 -19.60
C ASN A 103 -4.86 37.06 -18.36
N TYR A 104 -4.46 35.93 -17.79
CA TYR A 104 -3.44 35.84 -16.75
C TYR A 104 -2.18 35.18 -17.29
N ALA A 105 -1.04 35.54 -16.71
CA ALA A 105 0.14 34.69 -16.82
C ALA A 105 0.04 33.57 -15.79
N SER A 106 0.51 32.37 -16.12
CA SER A 106 0.54 31.22 -15.21
C SER A 106 1.88 30.50 -15.26
N ASP A 107 2.29 29.99 -14.11
CA ASP A 107 3.41 29.07 -13.92
C ASP A 107 3.18 28.32 -12.59
N SER A 108 3.84 27.19 -12.38
CA SER A 108 3.60 26.32 -11.21
C SER A 108 4.76 26.34 -10.23
N GLY A 109 4.44 26.32 -8.93
CA GLY A 109 5.45 26.34 -7.87
C GLY A 109 5.03 25.60 -6.63
N PHE A 110 6.04 25.23 -5.84
CA PHE A 110 5.92 24.70 -4.49
C PHE A 110 7.20 25.05 -3.74
N VAL A 111 7.15 25.03 -2.42
CA VAL A 111 8.34 25.26 -1.60
C VAL A 111 9.37 24.14 -1.85
N ALA A 112 10.65 24.48 -1.88
CA ALA A 112 11.71 23.49 -1.69
C ALA A 112 11.59 22.90 -0.27
N ILE A 113 12.32 21.81 0.01
CA ILE A 113 12.41 21.32 1.39
C ILE A 113 13.32 22.30 2.15
N PRO A 114 12.82 23.04 3.16
CA PRO A 114 13.64 24.04 3.84
C PRO A 114 14.86 23.39 4.51
N LYS A 115 16.01 24.07 4.49
CA LYS A 115 17.20 23.58 5.19
C LYS A 115 16.92 23.42 6.69
N GLY A 116 17.26 22.27 7.23
CA GLY A 116 17.06 21.94 8.65
C GLY A 116 15.65 21.49 9.01
N VAL A 117 14.74 21.37 8.02
CA VAL A 117 13.39 20.86 8.26
C VAL A 117 13.34 19.36 7.95
N LEU A 118 13.14 18.59 9.01
CA LEU A 118 12.97 17.15 8.94
C LEU A 118 11.63 16.78 8.27
N PRO A 119 11.56 15.63 7.57
CA PRO A 119 10.33 15.19 6.95
C PRO A 119 9.34 14.68 8.01
N ARG A 120 8.06 14.55 7.63
CA ARG A 120 7.05 13.87 8.45
C ARG A 120 6.98 12.39 8.09
N PRO A 121 6.71 11.49 9.05
CA PRO A 121 6.49 10.08 8.73
C PRO A 121 5.29 9.93 7.77
N PRO A 122 5.29 8.91 6.89
CA PRO A 122 4.21 8.68 5.96
C PRO A 122 3.00 8.02 6.63
N LEU A 123 1.85 7.92 5.98
CA LEU A 123 0.80 6.96 6.40
C LEU A 123 1.10 5.62 5.72
N ALA A 124 1.03 4.51 6.45
CA ALA A 124 1.49 3.23 5.95
C ALA A 124 0.56 2.08 6.32
N GLU A 125 0.66 1.00 5.54
CA GLU A 125 0.01 -0.29 5.74
C GLU A 125 1.04 -1.41 5.54
N ALA A 126 0.73 -2.59 6.08
CA ALA A 126 1.51 -3.80 5.90
C ALA A 126 0.60 -4.95 5.50
N SER A 127 1.04 -5.79 4.56
CA SER A 127 0.27 -6.95 4.15
C SER A 127 0.22 -8.02 5.25
N THR A 128 -0.90 -8.72 5.31
CA THR A 128 -1.13 -9.83 6.24
C THR A 128 -1.59 -11.12 5.56
N GLU A 129 -1.77 -11.10 4.24
CA GLU A 129 -2.39 -12.20 3.47
C GLU A 129 -1.43 -12.89 2.48
N ASP A 130 -0.31 -12.25 2.12
CA ASP A 130 0.66 -12.83 1.19
C ASP A 130 1.61 -13.79 1.91
N TYR A 131 1.38 -15.10 1.74
CA TYR A 131 2.21 -16.12 2.36
C TYR A 131 3.67 -16.12 1.90
N LYS A 132 4.00 -15.39 0.82
CA LYS A 132 5.37 -15.32 0.32
C LYS A 132 6.19 -14.32 1.10
N TYR A 133 5.65 -13.12 1.32
CA TYR A 133 6.39 -11.95 1.82
C TYR A 133 5.46 -11.02 2.62
N CYS A 134 6.05 -10.10 3.40
CA CYS A 134 5.29 -8.97 3.92
C CYS A 134 5.63 -7.71 3.10
N THR A 135 4.63 -7.15 2.43
CA THR A 135 4.77 -5.90 1.67
C THR A 135 4.29 -4.73 2.50
N LEU A 136 5.15 -3.73 2.65
CA LEU A 136 4.83 -2.44 3.26
C LEU A 136 4.54 -1.44 2.16
N THR A 137 3.45 -0.70 2.27
CA THR A 137 3.08 0.38 1.36
C THR A 137 2.77 1.64 2.13
N TRP A 138 3.07 2.81 1.56
CA TRP A 138 2.85 4.07 2.26
C TRP A 138 2.61 5.26 1.34
N SER A 139 1.90 6.27 1.85
CA SER A 139 1.73 7.55 1.16
C SER A 139 3.03 8.35 1.15
N ASN A 140 3.16 9.31 0.24
CA ASN A 140 4.29 10.23 0.30
C ASN A 140 4.23 11.08 1.57
N GLY A 141 5.21 10.88 2.47
CA GLY A 141 5.39 11.73 3.64
C GLY A 141 5.76 13.15 3.24
N ARG A 142 5.28 14.15 3.99
CA ARG A 142 5.63 15.55 3.71
C ARG A 142 7.15 15.72 3.75
N PHE A 143 7.70 16.29 2.67
CA PHE A 143 9.13 16.52 2.46
C PHE A 143 10.01 15.26 2.46
N ALA A 144 9.43 14.06 2.39
CA ALA A 144 10.20 12.82 2.31
C ALA A 144 10.76 12.63 0.90
N THR A 145 12.04 12.25 0.81
CA THR A 145 12.68 11.81 -0.44
C THR A 145 13.07 10.34 -0.40
N ALA A 146 13.12 9.74 0.80
CA ALA A 146 13.42 8.33 1.01
C ALA A 146 12.82 7.85 2.34
N TYR A 147 12.95 6.57 2.64
CA TYR A 147 12.42 5.96 3.86
C TYR A 147 13.37 4.96 4.49
N ASN A 148 13.43 4.95 5.82
CA ASN A 148 14.13 3.93 6.60
C ASN A 148 13.11 3.00 7.26
N ILE A 149 13.26 1.69 7.03
CA ILE A 149 12.35 0.65 7.48
C ILE A 149 13.06 -0.16 8.56
N PHE A 150 12.47 -0.20 9.74
CA PHE A 150 12.92 -1.04 10.84
C PHE A 150 11.92 -2.16 11.10
N LYS A 151 12.42 -3.35 11.41
CA LYS A 151 11.66 -4.51 11.90
C LYS A 151 12.18 -4.89 13.27
N ASN A 152 11.32 -4.87 14.29
CA ASN A 152 11.70 -5.13 15.69
C ASN A 152 12.94 -4.34 16.15
N GLY A 153 13.05 -3.08 15.72
CA GLY A 153 14.17 -2.19 16.06
C GLY A 153 15.45 -2.38 15.21
N VAL A 154 15.50 -3.34 14.29
CA VAL A 154 16.62 -3.54 13.37
C VAL A 154 16.33 -2.88 12.03
N LEU A 155 17.26 -2.09 11.51
CA LEU A 155 17.16 -1.47 10.17
C LEU A 155 17.23 -2.57 9.10
N ILE A 156 16.19 -2.69 8.28
CA ILE A 156 16.10 -3.68 7.20
C ILE A 156 15.93 -3.06 5.81
N GLY A 157 15.62 -1.75 5.75
CA GLY A 157 15.63 -0.97 4.52
C GLY A 157 16.21 0.41 4.83
N ASP A 158 17.28 0.78 4.13
CA ASP A 158 17.97 2.07 4.29
C ASP A 158 17.75 2.93 3.04
N ASN A 159 17.34 4.17 3.24
CA ASN A 159 17.11 5.17 2.18
C ASN A 159 16.27 4.63 1.00
N VAL A 160 15.25 3.83 1.29
CA VAL A 160 14.37 3.22 0.29
C VAL A 160 13.65 4.31 -0.49
N GLN A 161 13.81 4.27 -1.81
CA GLN A 161 13.16 5.17 -2.74
C GLN A 161 11.76 4.65 -3.10
N GLY A 162 10.83 5.57 -3.36
CA GLY A 162 9.44 5.23 -3.66
C GLY A 162 8.62 4.88 -2.42
N ASN A 163 7.52 4.16 -2.63
CA ASN A 163 6.43 4.04 -1.68
C ASN A 163 6.11 2.59 -1.26
N THR A 164 7.04 1.68 -1.50
CA THR A 164 6.86 0.25 -1.21
C THR A 164 8.17 -0.39 -0.77
N PHE A 165 8.07 -1.38 0.12
CA PHE A 165 9.17 -2.25 0.53
C PHE A 165 8.67 -3.67 0.75
N ILE A 166 9.40 -4.66 0.23
CA ILE A 166 9.04 -6.08 0.35
C ILE A 166 10.02 -6.75 1.30
N ASP A 167 9.56 -7.13 2.49
CA ASP A 167 10.33 -7.97 3.40
C ASP A 167 10.20 -9.44 3.02
N LYS A 168 11.18 -9.92 2.24
CA LYS A 168 11.23 -11.33 1.83
C LYS A 168 11.48 -12.32 2.97
N LYS A 169 11.98 -11.83 4.11
CA LYS A 169 12.30 -12.62 5.32
C LYS A 169 11.37 -12.26 6.48
N ALA A 170 10.14 -11.87 6.15
CA ALA A 170 9.11 -11.58 7.14
C ALA A 170 8.76 -12.83 7.96
N SER A 171 8.37 -12.62 9.22
CA SER A 171 7.97 -13.68 10.15
C SER A 171 6.54 -14.15 9.87
N THR A 172 6.27 -15.41 10.20
CA THR A 172 4.91 -15.98 10.24
C THR A 172 4.12 -15.57 11.48
N SER A 173 4.77 -14.88 12.42
CA SER A 173 4.11 -14.21 13.54
C SER A 173 3.97 -12.71 13.26
N LEU A 174 2.87 -12.13 13.76
CA LEU A 174 2.60 -10.70 13.64
C LEU A 174 3.80 -9.88 14.15
N THR A 175 4.35 -9.04 13.29
CA THR A 175 5.62 -8.34 13.53
C THR A 175 5.43 -6.83 13.37
N GLU A 176 6.08 -6.06 14.24
CA GLU A 176 6.07 -4.60 14.18
C GLU A 176 7.11 -4.09 13.18
N TYR A 177 6.66 -3.23 12.27
CA TYR A 177 7.51 -2.42 11.41
C TYR A 177 7.39 -0.95 11.75
N ARG A 178 8.49 -0.22 11.63
CA ARG A 178 8.56 1.23 11.80
C ARG A 178 9.13 1.86 10.55
N ILE A 179 8.42 2.84 10.00
CA ILE A 179 8.81 3.55 8.78
C ILE A 179 9.09 5.00 9.14
N TYR A 180 10.34 5.41 8.96
CA TYR A 180 10.77 6.80 9.08
C TYR A 180 10.91 7.42 7.70
N ALA A 181 10.54 8.68 7.57
CA ALA A 181 10.84 9.44 6.37
C ALA A 181 12.25 10.03 6.45
N VAL A 182 12.89 10.21 5.30
CA VAL A 182 14.24 10.77 5.19
C VAL A 182 14.26 11.84 4.11
N ASN A 183 15.00 12.92 4.36
CA ASN A 183 15.33 13.94 3.37
C ASN A 183 16.77 14.46 3.58
N HIS A 184 17.18 15.47 2.82
CA HIS A 184 18.54 16.04 2.89
C HIS A 184 18.90 16.65 4.26
N SER A 185 17.89 17.01 5.06
CA SER A 185 18.06 17.57 6.41
C SER A 185 18.07 16.49 7.50
N GLY A 186 17.73 15.24 7.19
CA GLY A 186 17.80 14.11 8.11
C GLY A 186 16.57 13.22 8.12
N VAL A 187 16.40 12.50 9.23
CA VAL A 187 15.33 11.52 9.45
C VAL A 187 14.18 12.15 10.25
N SER A 188 12.93 11.76 9.98
CA SER A 188 11.77 12.21 10.74
C SER A 188 11.92 11.91 12.24
N LEU A 189 11.45 12.82 13.09
CA LEU A 189 11.51 12.66 14.57
C LEU A 189 10.63 11.51 15.08
N THR A 190 9.55 11.21 14.36
CA THR A 190 8.63 10.12 14.64
C THR A 190 8.57 9.16 13.45
N TYR A 191 7.94 8.02 13.67
CA TYR A 191 7.74 6.97 12.67
C TYR A 191 6.28 6.57 12.60
N THR A 192 5.93 5.92 11.49
CA THR A 192 4.67 5.19 11.39
C THR A 192 4.90 3.74 11.75
N LYS A 193 4.04 3.24 12.64
CA LYS A 193 4.04 1.87 13.12
C LYS A 193 2.96 1.09 12.39
N VAL A 194 3.32 -0.06 11.83
CA VAL A 194 2.38 -0.99 11.21
C VAL A 194 2.69 -2.42 11.67
N MET A 195 1.65 -3.25 11.73
CA MET A 195 1.78 -4.67 12.07
C MET A 195 1.58 -5.47 10.79
N GLY A 196 2.58 -6.27 10.42
CA GLY A 196 2.56 -7.10 9.21
C GLY A 196 2.93 -8.54 9.52
N VAL A 197 2.52 -9.46 8.66
CA VAL A 197 2.85 -10.89 8.78
C VAL A 197 2.97 -11.52 7.40
N LYS A 198 3.86 -12.51 7.29
CA LYS A 198 3.90 -13.46 6.18
C LYS A 198 3.13 -14.71 6.61
N PRO A 199 1.83 -14.87 6.32
CA PRO A 199 1.09 -16.04 6.76
C PRO A 199 1.70 -17.34 6.23
N TYR A 200 1.34 -18.45 6.87
CA TYR A 200 1.72 -19.76 6.34
C TYR A 200 1.04 -20.00 4.98
N TYR A 201 1.72 -20.74 4.10
CA TYR A 201 1.09 -21.30 2.90
C TYR A 201 -0.08 -22.20 3.26
N TYR A 202 0.06 -22.92 4.38
CA TYR A 202 -0.99 -23.71 5.00
C TYR A 202 -0.72 -23.84 6.50
N GLN A 203 -1.76 -23.79 7.33
CA GLN A 203 -1.66 -24.08 8.77
C GLN A 203 -2.94 -24.77 9.26
N ALA A 204 -2.78 -25.76 10.13
CA ALA A 204 -3.86 -26.44 10.82
C ALA A 204 -3.64 -26.43 12.34
N THR A 205 -4.55 -25.78 13.06
CA THR A 205 -4.72 -25.87 14.52
C THR A 205 -5.96 -26.67 14.92
N PHE A 206 -6.72 -27.17 13.93
CA PHE A 206 -7.96 -27.94 14.10
C PHE A 206 -9.09 -27.22 14.86
N ASP A 207 -8.91 -25.96 15.25
CA ASP A 207 -9.89 -25.19 16.03
C ASP A 207 -11.23 -24.99 15.30
N SER A 208 -11.19 -24.94 13.96
CA SER A 208 -12.37 -24.81 13.11
C SER A 208 -13.21 -26.09 13.00
N ASP A 209 -12.66 -27.25 13.37
CA ASP A 209 -13.32 -28.54 13.22
C ASP A 209 -14.06 -28.93 14.52
N GLU A 210 -15.15 -29.68 14.42
CA GLU A 210 -15.89 -30.15 15.59
C GLU A 210 -15.10 -31.20 16.38
N VAL A 211 -15.22 -31.18 17.71
CA VAL A 211 -14.61 -32.23 18.56
C VAL A 211 -15.27 -33.57 18.21
N GLY A 212 -14.46 -34.59 17.96
CA GLY A 212 -14.90 -35.91 17.50
C GLY A 212 -14.98 -36.04 15.97
N PHE A 213 -14.79 -34.97 15.20
CA PHE A 213 -14.70 -35.05 13.74
C PHE A 213 -13.59 -36.03 13.33
N GLU A 214 -13.95 -37.04 12.54
CA GLU A 214 -13.03 -38.07 12.06
C GLU A 214 -12.49 -37.71 10.67
N TYR A 215 -11.16 -37.68 10.56
CA TYR A 215 -10.50 -37.50 9.28
C TYR A 215 -10.39 -38.83 8.55
N ILE A 216 -11.07 -38.93 7.41
CA ILE A 216 -10.99 -40.07 6.49
C ILE A 216 -9.92 -39.84 5.41
N PRO A 217 -9.46 -40.91 4.72
CA PRO A 217 -8.55 -40.76 3.59
C PRO A 217 -9.03 -39.73 2.58
N TRP A 218 -8.11 -38.90 2.09
CA TRP A 218 -8.36 -37.87 1.08
C TRP A 218 -9.24 -36.70 1.55
N THR A 219 -9.13 -36.32 2.82
CA THR A 219 -9.81 -35.13 3.34
C THR A 219 -9.09 -33.85 2.89
N PHE A 220 -9.70 -33.09 1.97
CA PHE A 220 -9.16 -31.82 1.48
C PHE A 220 -9.26 -30.71 2.53
N ARG A 221 -8.20 -29.93 2.68
CA ARG A 221 -8.10 -28.85 3.68
C ARG A 221 -7.87 -27.47 3.11
N ALA A 222 -7.16 -27.41 2.00
CA ALA A 222 -6.94 -26.18 1.25
C ALA A 222 -6.72 -26.55 -0.22
N LYS A 223 -6.56 -25.54 -1.06
CA LYS A 223 -6.18 -25.75 -2.45
C LYS A 223 -4.88 -26.56 -2.51
N ASN A 224 -4.94 -27.70 -3.21
CA ASN A 224 -3.84 -28.64 -3.40
C ASN A 224 -3.34 -29.35 -2.13
N ILE A 225 -4.00 -29.16 -0.98
CA ILE A 225 -3.62 -29.78 0.30
C ILE A 225 -4.73 -30.71 0.79
N ALA A 226 -4.35 -31.95 1.11
CA ALA A 226 -5.25 -32.89 1.74
C ALA A 226 -4.52 -33.79 2.75
N TYR A 227 -5.31 -34.45 3.59
CA TYR A 227 -4.85 -35.51 4.47
C TYR A 227 -5.23 -36.88 3.91
N TYR A 228 -4.25 -37.77 3.86
CA TYR A 228 -4.50 -39.21 3.81
C TYR A 228 -4.31 -39.76 5.23
N THR A 229 -5.28 -40.53 5.71
CA THR A 229 -5.28 -41.06 7.06
C THR A 229 -5.55 -42.56 7.06
N GLU A 230 -5.03 -43.25 8.07
CA GLU A 230 -5.43 -44.61 8.42
C GLU A 230 -5.78 -44.62 9.90
N GLY A 231 -6.74 -45.46 10.30
CA GLY A 231 -7.13 -45.62 11.70
C GLY A 231 -8.03 -44.51 12.27
N GLY A 232 -8.62 -43.68 11.40
CA GLY A 232 -9.69 -42.74 11.75
C GLY A 232 -9.29 -41.72 12.83
N PRO A 233 -8.24 -40.91 12.64
CA PRO A 233 -7.85 -39.93 13.63
C PRO A 233 -8.93 -38.87 13.81
N THR A 234 -9.18 -38.48 15.06
CA THR A 234 -10.30 -37.61 15.43
C THR A 234 -9.81 -36.31 16.06
N VAL A 235 -10.55 -35.24 15.84
CA VAL A 235 -10.30 -33.96 16.50
C VAL A 235 -10.64 -34.07 17.98
N THR A 236 -9.77 -33.57 18.85
CA THR A 236 -9.95 -33.60 20.30
C THR A 236 -9.60 -32.26 20.94
N ASN A 237 -10.13 -32.01 22.13
CA ASN A 237 -9.80 -30.87 22.99
C ASN A 237 -9.16 -31.30 24.32
N THR A 238 -8.72 -32.56 24.45
CA THR A 238 -8.09 -33.06 25.68
C THR A 238 -6.62 -32.68 25.79
N GLU A 239 -5.98 -32.45 24.64
CA GLU A 239 -4.58 -32.07 24.48
C GLU A 239 -4.52 -31.10 23.31
N SER A 240 -3.87 -29.95 23.45
CA SER A 240 -3.62 -29.00 22.36
C SER A 240 -2.27 -28.32 22.57
N TYR A 241 -1.73 -27.77 21.49
CA TYR A 241 -0.53 -26.95 21.52
C TYR A 241 -0.85 -25.51 21.09
N ALA A 242 -1.45 -25.34 19.91
CA ALA A 242 -1.87 -24.05 19.38
C ALA A 242 -3.40 -24.03 19.35
N GLY A 243 -3.99 -23.10 20.10
CA GLY A 243 -5.45 -23.05 20.23
C GLY A 243 -5.99 -24.10 21.20
N GLY A 244 -7.23 -24.51 20.99
CA GLY A 244 -8.00 -25.35 21.91
C GLY A 244 -8.17 -26.80 21.47
N LYS A 245 -7.68 -27.18 20.28
CA LYS A 245 -7.87 -28.52 19.71
C LYS A 245 -6.58 -29.09 19.13
N SER A 246 -6.56 -30.41 18.95
CA SER A 246 -5.53 -31.12 18.19
C SER A 246 -6.13 -32.35 17.51
N LEU A 247 -5.34 -33.03 16.70
CA LEU A 247 -5.70 -34.30 16.12
C LEU A 247 -5.19 -35.47 16.96
N LYS A 248 -6.09 -36.34 17.41
CA LYS A 248 -5.77 -37.58 18.13
C LYS A 248 -5.68 -38.75 17.17
N VAL A 249 -4.53 -39.42 17.15
CA VAL A 249 -4.28 -40.64 16.39
C VAL A 249 -4.15 -41.80 17.36
N THR A 250 -5.10 -42.74 17.35
CA THR A 250 -5.06 -43.92 18.24
C THR A 250 -4.40 -45.11 17.57
N ASN A 251 -4.64 -45.29 16.26
CA ASN A 251 -4.03 -46.30 15.41
C ASN A 251 -3.78 -45.68 14.03
N GLY A 252 -2.91 -46.31 13.24
CA GLY A 252 -2.65 -45.90 11.86
C GLY A 252 -1.73 -44.69 11.75
N LYS A 253 -1.99 -43.84 10.75
CA LYS A 253 -1.08 -42.76 10.33
C LYS A 253 -1.84 -41.58 9.79
N ILE A 254 -1.13 -40.46 9.65
CA ILE A 254 -1.59 -39.31 8.88
C ILE A 254 -0.50 -38.84 7.93
N GLN A 255 -0.88 -38.45 6.74
CA GLN A 255 0.01 -37.89 5.73
C GLN A 255 -0.61 -36.60 5.18
N LEU A 256 0.13 -35.50 5.32
CA LEU A 256 -0.16 -34.26 4.62
C LEU A 256 0.40 -34.37 3.20
N LEU A 257 -0.45 -34.11 2.22
CA LEU A 257 -0.14 -34.19 0.79
C LEU A 257 -0.24 -32.79 0.16
N CYS A 258 0.76 -32.40 -0.63
CA CYS A 258 0.73 -31.27 -1.54
C CYS A 258 0.91 -31.78 -2.99
N ASP A 259 -0.17 -32.28 -3.60
CA ASP A 259 -0.09 -33.04 -4.87
C ASP A 259 -0.93 -32.48 -6.03
N TRP A 260 -2.21 -32.10 -5.82
CA TRP A 260 -3.17 -31.71 -6.89
C TRP A 260 -2.80 -30.43 -7.66
N GLY A 261 -1.75 -30.50 -8.48
CA GLY A 261 -1.07 -29.33 -9.03
C GLY A 261 0.00 -28.75 -8.11
N GLY A 262 0.37 -29.46 -7.04
CA GLY A 262 1.51 -29.17 -6.17
C GLY A 262 1.58 -27.75 -5.62
N VAL A 263 2.81 -27.26 -5.45
CA VAL A 263 3.08 -25.89 -5.02
C VAL A 263 2.73 -24.88 -6.10
N THR A 264 2.11 -23.77 -5.70
CA THR A 264 1.65 -22.75 -6.66
C THR A 264 2.75 -21.80 -7.12
N GLU A 265 3.89 -21.79 -6.44
CA GLU A 265 5.02 -20.91 -6.69
C GLU A 265 6.33 -21.69 -6.62
N LYS A 266 7.34 -21.24 -7.37
CA LYS A 266 8.68 -21.82 -7.26
C LYS A 266 9.27 -21.44 -5.90
N GLY A 267 9.85 -22.38 -5.18
CA GLY A 267 10.55 -22.11 -3.92
C GLY A 267 10.81 -23.33 -3.08
N ARG A 268 11.47 -23.10 -1.94
CA ARG A 268 11.58 -24.05 -0.84
C ARG A 268 10.44 -23.82 0.15
N TYR A 269 9.96 -24.90 0.72
CA TYR A 269 8.86 -24.91 1.66
C TYR A 269 9.31 -25.62 2.94
N LYS A 270 9.04 -25.02 4.08
CA LYS A 270 9.36 -25.60 5.39
C LYS A 270 8.10 -26.13 6.02
N ILE A 271 8.05 -27.44 6.27
CA ILE A 271 6.97 -28.09 6.98
C ILE A 271 7.34 -28.13 8.46
N SER A 272 6.43 -27.66 9.32
CA SER A 272 6.55 -27.76 10.77
C SER A 272 5.33 -28.45 11.36
N VAL A 273 5.50 -29.27 12.40
CA VAL A 273 4.38 -29.90 13.10
C VAL A 273 4.75 -30.16 14.56
N MET A 274 3.78 -30.00 15.45
CA MET A 274 3.91 -30.36 16.86
C MET A 274 3.32 -31.75 17.08
N VAL A 275 4.07 -32.61 17.76
CA VAL A 275 3.65 -33.98 18.07
C VAL A 275 3.84 -34.28 19.55
N LYS A 276 2.93 -35.06 20.14
CA LYS A 276 3.00 -35.50 21.54
C LYS A 276 2.50 -36.94 21.67
N LYS A 277 3.26 -37.77 22.40
CA LYS A 277 2.90 -39.17 22.69
C LYS A 277 3.67 -39.66 23.90
N ALA A 278 3.00 -40.37 24.81
CA ALA A 278 3.57 -40.80 26.08
C ALA A 278 4.56 -41.98 25.98
N GLN A 279 4.37 -42.91 25.03
CA GLN A 279 5.21 -44.10 24.86
C GLN A 279 5.48 -44.37 23.37
N GLY A 280 6.64 -44.94 23.05
CA GLY A 280 7.04 -45.21 21.66
C GLY A 280 7.61 -43.96 20.99
N GLY A 281 6.93 -43.45 19.95
CA GLY A 281 7.37 -42.25 19.23
C GLY A 281 6.70 -42.09 17.87
N PHE A 282 7.40 -41.41 16.96
CA PHE A 282 6.93 -41.09 15.61
C PHE A 282 8.01 -41.38 14.57
N TRP A 283 7.60 -41.98 13.46
CA TRP A 283 8.33 -41.91 12.21
C TRP A 283 7.82 -40.72 11.39
N MET A 284 8.71 -39.77 11.13
CA MET A 284 8.46 -38.62 10.26
C MET A 284 9.06 -38.95 8.89
N VAL A 285 8.21 -39.12 7.88
CA VAL A 285 8.60 -39.63 6.56
C VAL A 285 8.24 -38.59 5.49
N PRO A 286 9.13 -37.61 5.23
CA PRO A 286 8.99 -36.68 4.11
C PRO A 286 9.20 -37.42 2.77
N SER A 287 8.49 -37.05 1.72
CA SER A 287 8.64 -37.70 0.39
C SER A 287 9.94 -37.35 -0.34
N PHE A 288 10.74 -36.44 0.20
CA PHE A 288 11.92 -35.86 -0.44
C PHE A 288 13.19 -35.99 0.42
N SER A 289 13.11 -36.67 1.56
CA SER A 289 14.26 -36.97 2.42
C SER A 289 14.12 -38.36 3.04
N GLY A 290 15.17 -38.83 3.72
CA GLY A 290 15.08 -40.02 4.54
C GLY A 290 14.06 -39.86 5.68
N ALA A 291 13.56 -41.00 6.18
CA ALA A 291 12.73 -41.05 7.38
C ALA A 291 13.54 -40.57 8.60
N GLN A 292 12.88 -39.84 9.47
CA GLN A 292 13.44 -39.30 10.71
C GLN A 292 12.62 -39.80 11.89
N HIS A 293 13.27 -39.86 13.04
CA HIS A 293 12.71 -40.44 14.24
C HIS A 293 12.54 -39.39 15.33
N ILE A 294 11.39 -39.41 16.00
CA ILE A 294 11.14 -38.62 17.21
C ILE A 294 10.69 -39.57 18.31
N SER A 295 11.48 -39.65 19.38
CA SER A 295 11.12 -40.40 20.59
C SER A 295 9.91 -39.78 21.29
N ALA A 296 9.09 -40.62 21.91
CA ALA A 296 8.01 -40.19 22.79
C ALA A 296 8.51 -39.34 23.97
N GLY A 297 7.63 -38.47 24.46
CA GLY A 297 7.85 -37.59 25.61
C GLY A 297 6.53 -37.06 26.17
N SER A 298 6.54 -36.61 27.43
CA SER A 298 5.35 -35.99 28.06
C SER A 298 5.00 -34.63 27.46
N GLU A 299 5.98 -33.99 26.81
CA GLU A 299 5.87 -32.65 26.24
C GLU A 299 5.65 -32.68 24.73
N TRP A 300 5.05 -31.61 24.22
CA TRP A 300 4.98 -31.36 22.78
C TRP A 300 6.37 -31.15 22.20
N THR A 301 6.66 -31.91 21.15
CA THR A 301 7.93 -31.82 20.42
C THR A 301 7.68 -31.30 19.02
N LYS A 302 8.51 -30.35 18.58
CA LYS A 302 8.45 -29.80 17.23
C LYS A 302 9.27 -30.65 16.27
N PHE A 303 8.71 -30.94 15.11
CA PHE A 303 9.44 -31.41 13.94
C PHE A 303 9.47 -30.34 12.86
N GLU A 304 10.61 -30.17 12.20
CA GLU A 304 10.75 -29.29 11.04
C GLU A 304 11.56 -29.98 9.94
N VAL A 305 11.13 -29.78 8.70
CA VAL A 305 11.89 -30.21 7.52
C VAL A 305 11.65 -29.22 6.37
N GLU A 306 12.71 -28.91 5.62
CA GLU A 306 12.64 -28.04 4.44
C GLU A 306 12.74 -28.87 3.16
N THR A 307 11.89 -28.59 2.18
CA THR A 307 11.94 -29.22 0.85
C THR A 307 13.21 -28.80 0.10
N PRO A 308 13.68 -29.59 -0.88
CA PRO A 308 14.51 -29.04 -1.94
C PRO A 308 13.77 -27.91 -2.69
N LEU A 309 14.49 -27.19 -3.55
CA LEU A 309 13.87 -26.18 -4.41
C LEU A 309 12.85 -26.86 -5.35
N LEU A 310 11.59 -26.48 -5.25
CA LEU A 310 10.51 -27.00 -6.09
C LEU A 310 10.15 -25.98 -7.17
N ASN A 311 9.93 -26.45 -8.40
CA ASN A 311 9.26 -25.65 -9.42
C ASN A 311 7.75 -25.59 -9.15
N LYS A 312 7.05 -24.61 -9.73
CA LYS A 312 5.59 -24.56 -9.72
C LYS A 312 5.02 -25.88 -10.26
N GLY A 313 4.07 -26.48 -9.53
CA GLY A 313 3.55 -27.81 -9.82
C GLY A 313 4.30 -28.95 -9.12
N GLY A 314 5.47 -28.70 -8.54
CA GLY A 314 6.22 -29.69 -7.76
C GLY A 314 5.45 -30.12 -6.52
N THR A 315 5.55 -31.40 -6.17
CA THR A 315 4.78 -31.98 -5.08
C THR A 315 5.66 -32.40 -3.91
N PHE A 316 5.06 -32.48 -2.73
CA PHE A 316 5.70 -33.05 -1.55
C PHE A 316 4.66 -33.59 -0.58
N SER A 317 5.09 -34.47 0.33
CA SER A 317 4.27 -34.90 1.45
C SER A 317 5.11 -35.13 2.71
N LEU A 318 4.44 -35.10 3.86
CA LEU A 318 4.98 -35.55 5.14
C LEU A 318 4.02 -36.55 5.74
N LYS A 319 4.47 -37.79 5.86
CA LYS A 319 3.75 -38.85 6.57
C LYS A 319 4.26 -38.96 8.00
N ILE A 320 3.34 -39.07 8.95
CA ILE A 320 3.60 -39.26 10.38
C ILE A 320 3.00 -40.61 10.76
N GLU A 321 3.86 -41.54 11.18
CA GLU A 321 3.48 -42.87 11.65
C GLU A 321 3.83 -43.01 13.14
N PRO A 322 2.87 -42.78 14.05
CA PRO A 322 3.06 -43.07 15.46
C PRO A 322 3.29 -44.57 15.68
N TYR A 323 4.21 -44.92 16.58
CA TYR A 323 4.46 -46.31 16.99
C TYR A 323 4.51 -46.42 18.51
N GLY A 324 4.26 -47.63 19.03
CA GLY A 324 4.14 -47.87 20.47
C GLY A 324 2.75 -47.54 21.02
N ASN A 325 2.51 -47.89 22.29
CA ASN A 325 1.18 -47.88 22.88
C ASN A 325 0.64 -46.46 23.17
N GLY A 326 -0.68 -46.35 23.26
CA GLY A 326 -1.40 -45.12 23.58
C GLY A 326 -1.62 -44.18 22.40
N SER A 327 -2.39 -43.11 22.62
CA SER A 327 -2.69 -42.13 21.57
C SER A 327 -1.50 -41.19 21.30
N ALA A 328 -1.37 -40.80 20.04
CA ALA A 328 -0.59 -39.67 19.60
C ALA A 328 -1.48 -38.44 19.41
N PHE A 329 -0.90 -37.26 19.61
CA PHE A 329 -1.51 -35.98 19.34
C PHE A 329 -0.65 -35.19 18.36
N ILE A 330 -1.30 -34.53 17.41
CA ILE A 330 -0.66 -33.77 16.33
C ILE A 330 -1.36 -32.42 16.24
N ASP A 331 -0.58 -31.34 16.22
CA ASP A 331 -1.10 -29.98 16.19
C ASP A 331 -0.14 -29.02 15.48
N ASN A 332 -0.65 -27.83 15.16
CA ASN A 332 0.08 -26.72 14.54
C ASN A 332 0.86 -27.15 13.28
N TRP A 333 0.26 -28.02 12.47
CA TRP A 333 0.87 -28.50 11.24
C TRP A 333 0.84 -27.39 10.21
N SER A 334 2.01 -26.90 9.83
CA SER A 334 2.17 -25.72 8.99
C SER A 334 3.16 -25.92 7.86
N ILE A 335 2.97 -25.15 6.80
CA ILE A 335 3.84 -25.06 5.64
C ILE A 335 4.17 -23.59 5.44
N GLU A 336 5.44 -23.23 5.55
CA GLU A 336 5.94 -21.88 5.30
C GLU A 336 6.62 -21.82 3.93
N TYR A 337 6.35 -20.77 3.15
CA TYR A 337 7.17 -20.45 1.97
C TYR A 337 8.47 -19.77 2.42
N VAL A 338 9.60 -20.37 2.06
CA VAL A 338 10.93 -19.90 2.45
C VAL A 338 11.51 -18.92 1.42
N GLY A 339 11.28 -19.19 0.12
CA GLY A 339 11.85 -18.40 -0.97
C GLY A 339 12.41 -19.27 -2.10
N SER A 340 12.78 -18.66 -3.22
CA SER A 340 13.34 -19.34 -4.39
C SER A 340 14.82 -19.06 -4.67
N GLU A 341 15.43 -18.17 -3.89
CA GLU A 341 16.82 -17.73 -4.00
C GLU A 341 17.78 -18.63 -3.21
#